data_AF-A0A838GI27-F1
#
_entry.id   AF-A0A838GI27-F1
#
_cell.length_a   1.000
_cell.length_b   1.000
_cell.length_c   1.000
_cell.angle_alpha   90.00
_cell.angle_beta   90.00
_cell.angle_gamma   90.00
#
_symmetry.space_group_name_H-M   'P 1'
#
loop_
_entity.id
_entity.type
_entity.pdbx_description
1 polymer ?
#
loop_
_entity_poly.entity_id
_entity_poly.type
_entity_poly.pdbx_seq_one_letter_code
_entity_poly.pdbx_strand_id
1 'polypeptide(L)'
;MEPDDVVAAWHRSARAMQTTGDDPEPTLKRLMNETNAAGRDTLLLSSPLFLSALSSSSWTDRLARVAAKLGFDRIVVVVVVREQIGALNQIYCERVLALETAAPFGAFVGQARIRDSVDYNALLGPALATAGLEVVAVPWSQLDDGGGAQAVLDAAGIDVSLTVPPDVDSAESKIPGQERLPGPVHVAASRLLVKRLTARGGHADLDPRTLAAAVARVRRRAEQRDWDGDATYWGWTPALAEAAAERYAASNDAFARAVWGSAWTEPVQTMPFRDLQLLDAEPKAIADIVDILGRVSAQVERVPRRGGGARPAVPWTGLTPPGGRRQSPGQRRRPPQVGAE
;
A
#
# COMPACT_ATOMS: atom_id res chain seq x y z
N MET A 1 -25.80 11.98 4.48
CA MET A 1 -24.99 10.75 4.58
C MET A 1 -23.74 11.17 5.33
N GLU A 2 -23.39 10.49 6.43
CA GLU A 2 -22.16 10.85 7.15
C GLU A 2 -20.95 10.60 6.22
N PRO A 3 -19.88 11.40 6.28
CA PRO A 3 -18.67 11.19 5.48
C PRO A 3 -18.14 9.74 5.53
N ASP A 4 -18.28 9.09 6.68
CA ASP A 4 -17.89 7.69 6.92
C ASP A 4 -18.69 6.68 6.08
N ASP A 5 -19.96 6.96 5.78
CA ASP A 5 -20.80 6.09 4.95
C ASP A 5 -20.41 6.17 3.47
N VAL A 6 -19.94 7.34 3.02
CA VAL A 6 -19.43 7.57 1.66
C VAL A 6 -18.10 6.84 1.48
N VAL A 7 -17.16 6.97 2.42
CA VAL A 7 -15.87 6.26 2.39
C VAL A 7 -16.06 4.74 2.45
N ALA A 8 -16.98 4.26 3.29
CA ALA A 8 -17.28 2.83 3.37
C ALA A 8 -17.98 2.29 2.11
N ALA A 9 -18.87 3.08 1.49
CA ALA A 9 -19.48 2.75 0.19
C ALA A 9 -18.42 2.71 -0.91
N TRP A 10 -17.52 3.70 -0.92
CA TRP A 10 -16.40 3.79 -1.85
C TRP A 10 -15.47 2.58 -1.76
N HIS A 11 -15.01 2.19 -0.56
CA HIS A 11 -14.17 0.99 -0.41
C HIS A 11 -14.86 -0.30 -0.86
N ARG A 12 -16.19 -0.42 -0.64
CA ARG A 12 -16.96 -1.56 -1.13
C ARG A 12 -17.01 -1.56 -2.66
N SER A 13 -17.23 -0.41 -3.28
CA SER A 13 -17.24 -0.27 -4.72
C SER A 13 -15.85 -0.46 -5.36
N ALA A 14 -14.79 0.09 -4.79
CA ALA A 14 -13.42 -0.13 -5.24
C ALA A 14 -13.02 -1.61 -5.15
N ARG A 15 -13.50 -2.34 -4.13
CA ARG A 15 -13.34 -3.80 -4.06
C ARG A 15 -14.16 -4.55 -5.10
N ALA A 16 -15.41 -4.14 -5.34
CA ALA A 16 -16.22 -4.72 -6.41
C ALA A 16 -15.56 -4.50 -7.79
N MET A 17 -14.91 -3.36 -8.01
CA MET A 17 -14.13 -3.08 -9.22
C MET A 17 -12.91 -3.99 -9.40
N GLN A 18 -12.40 -4.67 -8.36
CA GLN A 18 -11.28 -5.60 -8.46
C GLN A 18 -11.66 -7.01 -8.84
N THR A 19 -12.87 -7.44 -8.51
CA THR A 19 -13.36 -8.74 -8.96
C THR A 19 -13.62 -8.59 -10.45
N THR A 20 -12.78 -9.24 -11.26
CA THR A 20 -12.57 -9.12 -12.72
C THR A 20 -13.81 -9.35 -13.62
N GLY A 21 -15.02 -9.17 -13.11
CA GLY A 21 -16.27 -9.27 -13.86
C GLY A 21 -17.27 -8.13 -13.62
N ASP A 22 -17.10 -7.30 -12.59
CA ASP A 22 -18.13 -6.34 -12.25
C ASP A 22 -18.06 -5.07 -13.13
N ASP A 23 -19.23 -4.57 -13.50
CA ASP A 23 -19.39 -3.34 -14.27
C ASP A 23 -19.10 -2.13 -13.36
N PRO A 24 -18.13 -1.25 -13.69
CA PRO A 24 -17.88 -0.04 -12.91
C PRO A 24 -18.99 1.01 -13.07
N GLU A 25 -19.84 0.91 -14.11
CA GLU A 25 -20.87 1.90 -14.45
C GLU A 25 -21.82 2.22 -13.28
N PRO A 26 -22.44 1.26 -12.56
CA PRO A 26 -23.36 1.57 -11.48
C PRO A 26 -22.71 2.36 -10.34
N THR A 27 -21.46 2.06 -10.02
CA THR A 27 -20.70 2.82 -9.01
C THR A 27 -20.38 4.21 -9.51
N LEU A 28 -19.77 4.34 -10.69
CA LEU A 28 -19.36 5.64 -11.23
C LEU A 28 -20.56 6.56 -11.42
N LYS A 29 -21.68 6.03 -11.93
CA LYS A 29 -22.94 6.76 -12.04
C LYS A 29 -23.46 7.26 -10.69
N ARG A 30 -23.38 6.42 -9.66
CA ARG A 30 -23.77 6.81 -8.30
C ARG A 30 -22.90 7.95 -7.77
N LEU A 31 -21.58 7.84 -7.90
CA LEU A 31 -20.65 8.87 -7.41
C LEU A 31 -20.78 10.17 -8.18
N MET A 32 -20.99 10.09 -9.50
CA MET A 32 -21.27 11.26 -10.32
C MET A 32 -22.57 11.95 -9.87
N ASN A 33 -23.64 11.20 -9.60
CA ASN A 33 -24.87 11.79 -9.08
C ASN A 33 -24.66 12.47 -7.71
N GLU A 34 -23.87 11.86 -6.82
CA GLU A 34 -23.52 12.44 -5.52
C GLU A 34 -22.65 13.71 -5.69
N THR A 35 -21.70 13.70 -6.62
CA THR A 35 -20.80 14.82 -6.96
C THR A 35 -21.59 16.00 -7.53
N ASN A 36 -22.48 15.72 -8.50
CA ASN A 36 -23.37 16.72 -9.11
C ASN A 36 -24.35 17.31 -8.08
N ALA A 37 -24.93 16.47 -7.21
CA ALA A 37 -25.81 16.93 -6.15
C ALA A 37 -25.11 17.84 -5.14
N ALA A 38 -23.79 17.67 -4.97
CA ALA A 38 -22.94 18.54 -4.16
C ALA A 38 -22.44 19.80 -4.89
N GLY A 39 -22.85 20.01 -6.15
CA GLY A 39 -22.41 21.14 -6.97
C GLY A 39 -20.92 21.10 -7.31
N ARG A 40 -20.34 19.90 -7.37
CA ARG A 40 -18.93 19.68 -7.74
C ARG A 40 -18.84 19.18 -9.18
N ASP A 41 -17.76 19.53 -9.86
CA ASP A 41 -17.44 19.13 -11.23
C ASP A 41 -16.32 18.08 -11.31
N THR A 42 -15.60 17.89 -10.21
CA THR A 42 -14.42 17.03 -10.13
C THR A 42 -14.66 15.85 -9.20
N LEU A 43 -14.35 14.64 -9.68
CA LEU A 43 -14.37 13.40 -8.90
C LEU A 43 -12.94 12.87 -8.71
N LEU A 44 -12.38 13.03 -7.51
CA LEU A 44 -11.07 12.49 -7.16
C LEU A 44 -11.21 11.10 -6.54
N LEU A 45 -10.57 10.10 -7.15
CA LEU A 45 -10.62 8.71 -6.71
C LEU A 45 -9.20 8.20 -6.43
N SER A 46 -8.97 7.69 -5.22
CA SER A 46 -7.70 7.06 -4.85
C SER A 46 -7.93 5.68 -4.25
N SER A 47 -7.17 4.70 -4.74
CA SER A 47 -7.15 3.33 -4.22
C SER A 47 -5.92 2.59 -4.77
N PRO A 48 -5.15 1.86 -3.94
CA PRO A 48 -4.05 1.03 -4.42
C PRO A 48 -4.51 -0.07 -5.40
N LEU A 49 -5.80 -0.38 -5.33
CA LEU A 49 -6.48 -1.36 -6.17
C LEU A 49 -6.53 -0.94 -7.64
N PHE A 50 -6.47 0.36 -7.96
CA PHE A 50 -6.51 0.85 -9.33
C PHE A 50 -5.25 0.52 -10.11
N LEU A 51 -4.09 0.48 -9.45
CA LEU A 51 -2.83 0.18 -10.14
C LEU A 51 -2.87 -1.19 -10.84
N SER A 52 -3.42 -2.21 -10.17
CA SER A 52 -3.61 -3.53 -10.78
C SER A 52 -4.69 -3.56 -11.86
N ALA A 53 -5.66 -2.65 -11.83
CA ALA A 53 -6.72 -2.59 -12.83
C ALA A 53 -6.23 -1.87 -14.10
N LEU A 54 -5.39 -0.85 -13.94
CA LEU A 54 -4.77 -0.08 -15.01
C LEU A 54 -3.81 -0.91 -15.88
N SER A 55 -3.33 -2.06 -15.38
CA SER A 55 -2.52 -2.99 -16.16
C SER A 55 -3.32 -3.87 -17.12
N SER A 56 -4.63 -3.66 -17.26
CA SER A 56 -5.51 -4.40 -18.17
C SER A 56 -6.13 -3.47 -19.21
N SER A 57 -5.80 -3.68 -20.50
CA SER A 57 -6.40 -2.91 -21.60
C SER A 57 -7.92 -3.00 -21.63
N SER A 58 -8.47 -4.18 -21.33
CA SER A 58 -9.93 -4.36 -21.30
C SER A 58 -10.61 -3.51 -20.22
N TRP A 59 -9.90 -3.24 -19.13
CA TRP A 59 -10.39 -2.42 -18.03
C TRP A 59 -10.22 -0.94 -18.33
N THR A 60 -9.06 -0.50 -18.83
CA THR A 60 -8.81 0.91 -19.20
C THR A 60 -9.76 1.37 -20.29
N ASP A 61 -9.98 0.55 -21.33
CA ASP A 61 -10.94 0.86 -22.39
C ASP A 61 -12.38 0.92 -21.86
N ARG A 62 -12.72 0.05 -20.90
CA ARG A 62 -14.04 0.07 -20.26
C ARG A 62 -14.21 1.33 -19.43
N LEU A 63 -13.21 1.71 -18.64
CA LEU A 63 -13.22 2.94 -17.84
C LEU A 63 -13.44 4.16 -18.75
N ALA A 64 -12.65 4.29 -19.82
CA ALA A 64 -12.77 5.39 -20.78
C ALA A 64 -14.18 5.46 -21.41
N ARG A 65 -14.72 4.32 -21.86
CA ARG A 65 -16.09 4.28 -22.44
C ARG A 65 -17.17 4.65 -21.42
N VAL A 66 -17.10 4.12 -20.21
CA VAL A 66 -18.10 4.39 -19.17
C VAL A 66 -18.04 5.85 -18.76
N ALA A 67 -16.85 6.41 -18.58
CA ALA A 67 -16.68 7.81 -18.25
C ALA A 67 -17.18 8.74 -19.37
N ALA A 68 -16.87 8.44 -20.64
CA ALA A 68 -17.42 9.18 -21.78
C ALA A 68 -18.96 9.11 -21.83
N LYS A 69 -19.55 7.92 -21.57
CA LYS A 69 -21.02 7.74 -21.48
C LYS A 69 -21.66 8.56 -20.35
N LEU A 70 -20.91 8.76 -19.27
CA LEU A 70 -21.33 9.57 -18.13
C LEU A 70 -21.07 11.07 -18.32
N GLY A 71 -20.43 11.48 -19.42
CA GLY A 71 -20.17 12.88 -19.73
C GLY A 71 -18.93 13.46 -19.04
N PHE A 72 -17.97 12.62 -18.65
CA PHE A 72 -16.66 13.12 -18.23
C PHE A 72 -15.86 13.57 -19.46
N ASP A 73 -15.49 14.85 -19.48
CA ASP A 73 -14.69 15.43 -20.56
C ASP A 73 -13.22 15.01 -20.50
N ARG A 74 -12.71 14.73 -19.30
CA ARG A 74 -11.31 14.40 -19.02
C ARG A 74 -11.18 13.36 -17.91
N ILE A 75 -10.25 12.43 -18.08
CA ILE A 75 -9.89 11.43 -17.06
C ILE A 75 -8.38 11.48 -16.90
N VAL A 76 -7.92 11.91 -15.72
CA VAL A 76 -6.50 11.98 -15.40
C VAL A 76 -6.15 10.88 -14.41
N VAL A 77 -5.19 10.04 -14.78
CA VAL A 77 -4.57 9.05 -13.92
C VAL A 77 -3.26 9.64 -13.42
N VAL A 78 -3.28 10.15 -12.19
CA VAL A 78 -2.06 10.60 -11.52
C VAL A 78 -1.40 9.42 -10.82
N VAL A 79 -0.15 9.13 -11.18
CA VAL A 79 0.67 8.11 -10.52
C VAL A 79 1.86 8.78 -9.84
N VAL A 80 2.11 8.42 -8.58
CA VAL A 80 3.36 8.74 -7.91
C VAL A 80 4.37 7.65 -8.25
N VAL A 81 5.50 8.04 -8.85
CA VAL A 81 6.56 7.12 -9.24
C VAL A 81 7.78 7.28 -8.36
N ARG A 82 8.45 6.17 -8.06
CA ARG A 82 9.69 6.14 -7.26
C ARG A 82 10.70 5.31 -8.02
N GLU A 83 11.99 5.56 -7.79
CA GLU A 83 13.03 4.64 -8.23
C GLU A 83 12.80 3.20 -7.72
N GLN A 84 13.05 2.20 -8.56
CA GLN A 84 12.63 0.80 -8.33
C GLN A 84 13.35 0.10 -7.18
N ILE A 85 14.62 0.44 -6.92
CA ILE A 85 15.43 -0.20 -5.88
C ILE A 85 14.84 0.11 -4.50
N GLY A 86 14.58 1.37 -4.22
CA GLY A 86 13.95 1.86 -3.00
C GLY A 86 12.50 1.41 -2.88
N ALA A 87 11.73 1.44 -3.98
CA ALA A 87 10.37 0.92 -4.00
C ALA A 87 10.33 -0.58 -3.62
N LEU A 88 11.20 -1.41 -4.21
CA LEU A 88 11.29 -2.84 -3.89
C LEU A 88 11.76 -3.09 -2.45
N ASN A 89 12.70 -2.29 -1.92
CA ASN A 89 13.13 -2.39 -0.52
C ASN A 89 11.97 -2.06 0.43
N GLN A 90 11.20 -1.02 0.12
CA GLN A 90 10.01 -0.67 0.90
C GLN A 90 8.96 -1.78 0.87
N ILE A 91 8.59 -2.28 -0.33
CA ILE A 91 7.62 -3.38 -0.46
C ILE A 91 8.11 -4.62 0.32
N TYR A 92 9.41 -4.92 0.28
CA TYR A 92 9.96 -6.01 1.08
C TYR A 92 9.77 -5.79 2.58
N CYS A 93 10.17 -4.62 3.08
CA CYS A 93 10.02 -4.26 4.49
C CYS A 93 8.55 -4.37 4.93
N GLU A 94 7.62 -3.78 4.18
CA GLU A 94 6.18 -3.84 4.45
C GLU A 94 5.69 -5.28 4.55
N ARG A 95 6.06 -6.14 3.60
CA ARG A 95 5.63 -7.55 3.61
C ARG A 95 6.25 -8.36 4.73
N VAL A 96 7.51 -8.08 5.09
CA VAL A 96 8.13 -8.71 6.26
C VAL A 96 7.42 -8.29 7.54
N LEU A 97 7.15 -6.98 7.71
CA LEU A 97 6.48 -6.45 8.91
C LEU A 97 5.02 -6.87 9.03
N ALA A 98 4.33 -7.02 7.90
CA ALA A 98 3.00 -7.62 7.82
C ALA A 98 3.02 -9.15 8.04
N LEU A 99 4.21 -9.72 8.26
CA LEU A 99 4.45 -11.15 8.44
C LEU A 99 4.00 -11.98 7.23
N GLU A 100 4.06 -11.44 6.01
CA GLU A 100 3.65 -12.13 4.78
C GLU A 100 4.79 -12.95 4.16
N THR A 101 6.05 -12.61 4.45
CA THR A 101 7.20 -13.30 3.90
C THR A 101 8.35 -13.45 4.90
N ALA A 102 9.01 -14.60 4.83
CA ALA A 102 10.27 -14.89 5.52
C ALA A 102 11.47 -14.91 4.57
N ALA A 103 11.23 -14.78 3.26
CA ALA A 103 12.23 -14.94 2.23
C ALA A 103 13.40 -13.94 2.44
N PRO A 104 14.65 -14.34 2.19
CA PRO A 104 15.76 -13.40 2.04
C PRO A 104 15.46 -12.37 0.94
N PHE A 105 15.99 -11.15 1.07
CA PHE A 105 15.71 -10.05 0.15
C PHE A 105 15.99 -10.41 -1.31
N GLY A 106 17.16 -10.97 -1.61
CA GLY A 106 17.51 -11.40 -2.98
C GLY A 106 16.51 -12.40 -3.59
N ALA A 107 16.05 -13.37 -2.80
CA ALA A 107 15.03 -14.32 -3.23
C ALA A 107 13.66 -13.67 -3.41
N PHE A 108 13.35 -12.64 -2.62
CA PHE A 108 12.11 -11.87 -2.75
C PHE A 108 12.09 -11.04 -4.03
N VAL A 109 13.12 -10.23 -4.30
CA VAL A 109 13.18 -9.40 -5.52
C VAL A 109 13.35 -10.22 -6.80
N GLY A 110 13.79 -11.47 -6.71
CA GLY A 110 13.83 -12.41 -7.84
C GLY A 110 12.46 -12.91 -8.30
N GLN A 111 11.41 -12.75 -7.49
CA GLN A 111 10.06 -13.24 -7.83
C GLN A 111 9.46 -12.41 -8.97
N ALA A 112 9.00 -13.05 -10.06
CA ALA A 112 8.42 -12.37 -11.23
C ALA A 112 7.33 -11.35 -10.84
N ARG A 113 6.34 -11.79 -10.07
CA ARG A 113 5.25 -10.93 -9.58
C ARG A 113 5.72 -9.68 -8.83
N ILE A 114 6.82 -9.79 -8.07
CA ILE A 114 7.39 -8.65 -7.36
C ILE A 114 8.06 -7.70 -8.35
N ARG A 115 8.83 -8.26 -9.29
CA ARG A 115 9.50 -7.48 -10.32
C ARG A 115 8.53 -6.67 -11.17
N ASP A 116 7.41 -7.28 -11.54
CA ASP A 116 6.41 -6.66 -12.40
C ASP A 116 5.61 -5.56 -11.67
N SER A 117 5.57 -5.59 -10.33
CA SER A 117 4.85 -4.59 -9.52
C SER A 117 5.52 -3.22 -9.43
N VAL A 118 6.73 -3.08 -9.96
CA VAL A 118 7.47 -1.79 -10.02
C VAL A 118 7.91 -1.43 -11.45
N ASP A 119 7.47 -2.20 -12.44
CA ASP A 119 7.69 -1.89 -13.86
C ASP A 119 6.56 -0.97 -14.35
N TYR A 120 6.76 0.34 -14.22
CA TYR A 120 5.71 1.33 -14.52
C TYR A 120 5.25 1.28 -15.97
N ASN A 121 6.14 1.01 -16.92
CA ASN A 121 5.75 0.88 -18.33
C ASN A 121 4.87 -0.35 -18.54
N ALA A 122 5.20 -1.49 -17.93
CA ALA A 122 4.36 -2.68 -18.02
C ALA A 122 3.00 -2.48 -17.32
N LEU A 123 3.00 -1.83 -16.15
CA LEU A 123 1.80 -1.59 -15.36
C LEU A 123 0.85 -0.56 -15.97
N LEU A 124 1.40 0.50 -16.55
CA LEU A 124 0.62 1.66 -17.04
C LEU A 124 0.57 1.74 -18.56
N GLY A 125 1.30 0.89 -19.28
CA GLY A 125 1.27 0.80 -20.74
C GLY A 125 -0.15 0.71 -21.32
N PRO A 126 -1.05 -0.12 -20.77
CA PRO A 126 -2.44 -0.14 -21.21
C PRO A 126 -3.17 1.19 -21.01
N ALA A 127 -2.97 1.86 -19.89
CA ALA A 127 -3.58 3.16 -19.62
C ALA A 127 -3.02 4.25 -20.54
N LEU A 128 -1.70 4.24 -20.80
CA LEU A 128 -1.01 5.14 -21.73
C LEU A 128 -1.50 4.97 -23.18
N ALA A 129 -1.91 3.75 -23.55
CA ALA A 129 -2.39 3.44 -24.90
C ALA A 129 -3.90 3.67 -25.10
N THR A 130 -4.68 3.81 -24.03
CA THR A 130 -6.14 3.98 -24.12
C THR A 130 -6.50 5.43 -24.42
N ALA A 131 -7.16 5.66 -25.55
CA ALA A 131 -7.70 6.96 -25.91
C ALA A 131 -8.71 7.48 -24.87
N GLY A 132 -8.59 8.75 -24.49
CA GLY A 132 -9.44 9.38 -23.48
C GLY A 132 -8.94 9.23 -22.04
N LEU A 133 -7.83 8.52 -21.82
CA LEU A 133 -7.08 8.57 -20.55
C LEU A 133 -5.84 9.43 -20.72
N GLU A 134 -5.58 10.29 -19.74
CA GLU A 134 -4.33 11.01 -19.58
C GLU A 134 -3.59 10.43 -18.39
N VAL A 135 -2.32 10.05 -18.55
CA VAL A 135 -1.50 9.55 -17.46
C VAL A 135 -0.44 10.59 -17.13
N VAL A 136 -0.41 11.05 -15.89
CA VAL A 136 0.57 12.01 -15.39
C VAL A 136 1.36 11.34 -14.27
N ALA A 137 2.69 11.40 -14.36
CA ALA A 137 3.58 10.83 -13.36
C ALA A 137 4.22 11.93 -12.51
N VAL A 138 4.08 11.81 -11.19
CA VAL A 138 4.68 12.70 -10.19
C VAL A 138 5.88 11.97 -9.57
N PRO A 139 7.11 12.47 -9.76
CA PRO A 139 8.30 11.99 -9.08
C PRO A 139 8.14 11.98 -7.55
N TRP A 140 8.55 10.90 -6.88
CA TRP A 140 8.45 10.77 -5.42
C TRP A 140 9.25 11.88 -4.72
N SER A 141 10.38 12.29 -5.28
CA SER A 141 11.22 13.35 -4.74
C SER A 141 10.51 14.71 -4.68
N GLN A 142 9.41 14.90 -5.41
CA GLN A 142 8.60 16.12 -5.35
C GLN A 142 7.60 16.12 -4.18
N LEU A 143 7.47 15.00 -3.46
CA LEU A 143 6.53 14.87 -2.34
C LEU A 143 7.18 15.13 -0.98
N ASP A 144 8.50 15.31 -0.91
CA ASP A 144 9.26 15.28 0.35
C ASP A 144 9.12 16.54 1.24
N ASP A 145 8.56 17.63 0.71
CA ASP A 145 8.49 18.93 1.42
C ASP A 145 7.10 19.27 2.00
N GLY A 146 6.28 18.27 2.31
CA GLY A 146 4.94 18.49 2.91
C GLY A 146 3.89 19.04 1.93
N GLY A 147 4.24 19.21 0.65
CA GLY A 147 3.34 19.60 -0.43
C GLY A 147 2.88 18.43 -1.30
N GLY A 148 2.98 17.18 -0.83
CA GLY A 148 2.73 16.03 -1.69
C GLY A 148 1.28 15.90 -2.18
N ALA A 149 0.30 16.28 -1.34
CA ALA A 149 -1.09 16.36 -1.77
C ALA A 149 -1.26 17.42 -2.87
N GLN A 150 -0.66 18.59 -2.68
CA GLN A 150 -0.65 19.67 -3.66
C GLN A 150 -0.03 19.22 -4.99
N ALA A 151 1.14 18.57 -4.97
CA ALA A 151 1.81 18.08 -6.17
C ALA A 151 0.93 17.10 -6.97
N VAL A 152 0.19 16.22 -6.29
CA VAL A 152 -0.76 15.29 -6.94
C VAL A 152 -1.96 16.04 -7.54
N LEU A 153 -2.47 17.06 -6.85
CA LEU A 153 -3.59 17.87 -7.32
C LEU A 153 -3.20 18.76 -8.50
N ASP A 154 -2.02 19.37 -8.45
CA ASP A 154 -1.43 20.16 -9.54
C ASP A 154 -1.23 19.29 -10.78
N ALA A 155 -0.70 18.07 -10.60
CA ALA A 155 -0.55 17.09 -11.66
C ALA A 155 -1.90 16.64 -12.26
N ALA A 156 -2.96 16.63 -11.46
CA ALA A 156 -4.32 16.41 -11.94
C ALA A 156 -4.91 17.63 -12.67
N GLY A 157 -4.25 18.79 -12.62
CA GLY A 157 -4.77 20.07 -13.12
C GLY A 157 -5.91 20.62 -12.26
N ILE A 158 -5.95 20.27 -10.97
CA ILE A 158 -6.96 20.74 -10.03
C ILE A 158 -6.38 21.93 -9.28
N ASP A 159 -6.85 23.14 -9.63
CA ASP A 159 -6.51 24.36 -8.90
C ASP A 159 -7.20 24.36 -7.52
N VAL A 160 -6.43 24.07 -6.47
CA VAL A 160 -6.86 24.11 -5.07
C VAL A 160 -6.41 25.38 -4.35
N SER A 161 -6.17 26.48 -5.07
CA SER A 161 -5.96 27.83 -4.49
C SER A 161 -7.06 28.28 -3.51
N LEU A 162 -8.16 27.52 -3.43
CA LEU A 162 -9.19 27.62 -2.40
C LEU A 162 -9.03 26.51 -1.33
N THR A 163 -8.19 26.80 -0.32
CA THR A 163 -8.23 26.17 1.02
C THR A 163 -8.19 24.64 1.03
N VAL A 164 -7.02 24.05 0.79
CA VAL A 164 -6.66 22.86 1.59
C VAL A 164 -6.65 23.35 3.05
N PRO A 165 -7.54 22.85 3.93
CA PRO A 165 -7.50 23.25 5.33
C PRO A 165 -6.08 23.03 5.85
N PRO A 166 -5.49 23.98 6.60
CA PRO A 166 -4.12 23.84 7.12
C PRO A 166 -3.90 22.55 7.92
N ASP A 167 -4.98 21.90 8.36
CA ASP A 167 -4.96 20.60 9.03
C ASP A 167 -4.74 19.38 8.11
N VAL A 168 -4.98 19.50 6.80
CA VAL A 168 -4.79 18.39 5.83
C VAL A 168 -3.31 18.21 5.47
N ASP A 169 -2.54 19.30 5.46
CA ASP A 169 -1.07 19.32 5.37
C ASP A 169 -0.41 19.55 6.74
N SER A 170 -1.15 19.33 7.85
CA SER A 170 -0.52 19.35 9.17
C SER A 170 0.66 18.37 9.18
N ALA A 171 1.76 18.73 9.85
CA ALA A 171 2.97 17.92 9.94
C ALA A 171 2.76 16.48 10.50
N GLU A 172 1.53 16.13 10.91
CA GLU A 172 1.11 14.80 11.30
C GLU A 172 0.55 13.95 10.15
N SER A 173 0.13 14.58 9.05
CA SER A 173 -0.31 13.94 7.80
C SER A 173 0.90 13.46 7.00
N LYS A 174 1.66 12.53 7.59
CA LYS A 174 2.73 11.84 6.86
C LYS A 174 2.10 11.14 5.67
N ILE A 175 2.56 11.44 4.47
CA ILE A 175 2.15 10.72 3.27
C ILE A 175 2.39 9.23 3.54
N PRO A 176 1.38 8.36 3.42
CA PRO A 176 1.56 6.92 3.59
C PRO A 176 2.71 6.44 2.69
N GLY A 177 3.78 5.91 3.29
CA GLY A 177 5.01 5.54 2.59
C GLY A 177 6.25 6.41 2.89
N GLN A 178 6.08 7.58 3.51
CA GLN A 178 7.17 8.33 4.16
C GLN A 178 7.49 7.82 5.58
N GLU A 179 6.85 6.73 6.00
CA GLU A 179 7.23 6.06 7.24
C GLU A 179 8.69 5.64 7.14
N ARG A 180 9.44 5.94 8.19
CA ARG A 180 10.82 5.52 8.31
C ARG A 180 10.90 4.01 8.11
N LEU A 181 11.69 3.58 7.12
CA LEU A 181 11.93 2.16 6.87
C LEU A 181 12.46 1.48 8.16
N PRO A 182 12.01 0.25 8.46
CA PRO A 182 12.39 -0.44 9.68
C PRO A 182 13.89 -0.69 9.74
N GLY A 183 14.40 -0.85 10.96
CA GLY A 183 15.77 -1.26 11.18
C GLY A 183 15.99 -2.75 10.91
N PRO A 184 17.25 -3.17 10.73
CA PRO A 184 17.56 -4.53 10.34
C PRO A 184 17.23 -5.56 11.43
N VAL A 185 17.25 -5.18 12.71
CA VAL A 185 16.81 -6.04 13.83
C VAL A 185 15.31 -6.32 13.74
N HIS A 186 14.50 -5.31 13.44
CA HIS A 186 13.05 -5.44 13.31
C HIS A 186 12.68 -6.35 12.14
N VAL A 187 13.33 -6.17 10.97
CA VAL A 187 13.15 -7.03 9.79
C VAL A 187 13.54 -8.49 10.11
N ALA A 188 14.69 -8.70 10.75
CA ALA A 188 15.16 -10.05 11.12
C ALA A 188 14.20 -10.74 12.11
N ALA A 189 13.72 -10.03 13.13
CA ALA A 189 12.76 -10.52 14.11
C ALA A 189 11.44 -10.97 13.46
N SER A 190 10.89 -10.13 12.58
CA SER A 190 9.66 -10.40 11.84
C SER A 190 9.81 -11.60 10.91
N ARG A 191 10.91 -11.71 10.16
CA ARG A 191 11.20 -12.90 9.33
C ARG A 191 11.28 -14.17 10.16
N LEU A 192 11.92 -14.13 11.33
CA LEU A 192 12.01 -15.30 12.20
C LEU A 192 10.63 -15.70 12.76
N LEU A 193 9.77 -14.72 13.05
CA LEU A 193 8.38 -14.98 13.44
C LEU A 193 7.63 -15.72 12.34
N VAL A 194 7.70 -15.23 11.10
CA VAL A 194 7.09 -15.89 9.94
C VAL A 194 7.59 -17.33 9.83
N LYS A 195 8.91 -17.55 9.83
CA LYS A 195 9.50 -18.91 9.77
C LYS A 195 8.94 -19.83 10.85
N ARG A 196 8.84 -19.34 12.09
CA ARG A 196 8.36 -20.12 13.23
C ARG A 196 6.86 -20.43 13.13
N LEU A 197 6.04 -19.48 12.69
CA LEU A 197 4.61 -19.69 12.46
C LEU A 197 4.36 -20.68 11.32
N THR A 198 5.13 -20.60 10.24
CA THR A 198 5.07 -21.54 9.11
C THR A 198 5.50 -22.95 9.51
N ALA A 199 6.62 -23.09 10.24
CA ALA A 199 7.12 -24.40 10.70
C ALA A 199 6.13 -25.14 11.63
N ARG A 200 5.24 -24.41 12.30
CA ARG A 200 4.18 -24.95 13.15
C ARG A 200 2.87 -25.23 12.40
N GLY A 201 2.88 -25.07 11.07
CA GLY A 201 1.72 -25.27 10.20
C GLY A 201 0.59 -24.28 10.44
N GLY A 202 0.86 -23.13 11.07
CA GLY A 202 -0.19 -22.21 11.52
C GLY A 202 -0.32 -20.96 10.68
N HIS A 203 0.74 -20.52 9.99
CA HIS A 203 0.80 -19.18 9.40
C HIS A 203 -0.34 -18.86 8.42
N ALA A 204 -0.59 -19.73 7.44
CA ALA A 204 -1.64 -19.55 6.45
C ALA A 204 -3.07 -19.66 7.03
N ASP A 205 -3.20 -20.34 8.18
CA ASP A 205 -4.49 -20.61 8.83
C ASP A 205 -4.81 -19.61 9.95
N LEU A 206 -3.91 -18.65 10.25
CA LEU A 206 -4.16 -17.65 11.27
C LEU A 206 -5.32 -16.76 10.86
N ASP A 207 -6.22 -16.52 11.81
CA ASP A 207 -7.23 -15.50 11.61
C ASP A 207 -6.55 -14.11 11.51
N PRO A 208 -7.07 -13.19 10.68
CA PRO A 208 -6.46 -11.89 10.47
C PRO A 208 -6.30 -11.04 11.75
N ARG A 209 -7.14 -11.24 12.78
CA ARG A 209 -7.03 -10.49 14.04
C ARG A 209 -5.84 -10.97 14.85
N THR A 210 -5.62 -12.28 14.89
CA THR A 210 -4.43 -12.88 15.52
C THR A 210 -3.15 -12.44 14.82
N LEU A 211 -3.14 -12.44 13.48
CA LEU A 211 -1.99 -11.93 12.72
C LEU A 211 -1.73 -10.45 13.03
N ALA A 212 -2.77 -9.60 12.98
CA ALA A 212 -2.65 -8.18 13.31
C ALA A 212 -2.16 -7.96 14.76
N ALA A 213 -2.61 -8.76 15.72
CA ALA A 213 -2.15 -8.70 17.10
C ALA A 213 -0.67 -9.11 17.24
N ALA A 214 -0.22 -10.08 16.45
CA ALA A 214 1.19 -10.47 16.39
C ALA A 214 2.07 -9.34 15.83
N VAL A 215 1.67 -8.76 14.69
CA VAL A 215 2.32 -7.59 14.07
C VAL A 215 2.43 -6.44 15.07
N ALA A 216 1.31 -6.06 15.70
CA ALA A 216 1.27 -4.96 16.66
C ALA A 216 2.18 -5.20 17.88
N ARG A 217 2.35 -6.45 18.30
CA ARG A 217 3.27 -6.78 19.40
C ARG A 217 4.73 -6.66 18.98
N VAL A 218 5.10 -7.13 17.78
CA VAL A 218 6.46 -6.98 17.25
C VAL A 218 6.81 -5.52 17.09
N ARG A 219 5.93 -4.72 16.48
CA ARG A 219 6.14 -3.28 16.31
C ARG A 219 6.33 -2.56 17.64
N ARG A 220 5.44 -2.80 18.62
CA ARG A 220 5.59 -2.21 19.97
C ARG A 220 6.91 -2.59 20.62
N ARG A 221 7.39 -3.81 20.40
CA ARG A 221 8.68 -4.24 20.96
C ARG A 221 9.85 -3.58 20.25
N ALA A 222 9.78 -3.41 18.93
CA ALA A 222 10.75 -2.67 18.14
C ALA A 222 10.87 -1.23 18.65
N GLU A 223 9.74 -0.56 18.87
CA GLU A 223 9.67 0.79 19.46
C GLU A 223 10.31 0.83 20.86
N GLN A 224 9.93 -0.09 21.75
CA GLN A 224 10.45 -0.14 23.13
C GLN A 224 11.95 -0.43 23.25
N ARG A 225 12.52 -1.09 22.23
CA ARG A 225 13.91 -1.53 22.21
C ARG A 225 14.75 -0.77 21.19
N ASP A 226 14.17 0.25 20.57
CA ASP A 226 14.79 1.04 19.52
C ASP A 226 15.43 0.17 18.42
N TRP A 227 14.72 -0.86 17.97
CA TRP A 227 15.21 -1.76 16.92
C TRP A 227 15.32 -1.08 15.55
N ASP A 228 14.59 0.01 15.37
CA ASP A 228 14.63 0.84 14.17
C ASP A 228 15.78 1.88 14.24
N GLY A 229 16.27 2.18 15.46
CA GLY A 229 17.59 2.79 15.76
C GLY A 229 17.90 4.03 14.96
N ASP A 230 19.15 4.18 14.49
CA ASP A 230 19.59 5.14 13.45
C ASP A 230 19.77 4.47 12.06
N ALA A 231 19.67 3.14 12.02
CA ALA A 231 20.00 2.36 10.84
C ALA A 231 18.76 1.80 10.16
N THR A 232 18.54 2.21 8.92
CA THR A 232 17.52 1.63 8.04
C THR A 232 17.96 0.31 7.43
N TYR A 233 17.05 -0.65 7.34
CA TYR A 233 17.23 -1.88 6.58
C TYR A 233 17.46 -1.60 5.09
N TRP A 234 18.48 -2.24 4.54
CA TRP A 234 18.78 -2.17 3.11
C TRP A 234 19.28 -3.51 2.61
N GLY A 235 18.43 -4.24 1.87
CA GLY A 235 18.72 -5.59 1.42
C GLY A 235 19.59 -5.66 0.14
N TRP A 236 19.87 -4.53 -0.51
CA TRP A 236 20.61 -4.51 -1.76
C TRP A 236 22.10 -4.66 -1.57
N THR A 237 22.67 -5.70 -2.16
CA THR A 237 24.11 -5.75 -2.44
C THR A 237 24.41 -4.94 -3.70
N PRO A 238 25.65 -4.47 -3.91
CA PRO A 238 26.01 -3.74 -5.14
C PRO A 238 25.66 -4.51 -6.42
N ALA A 239 25.99 -5.80 -6.48
CA ALA A 239 25.68 -6.65 -7.63
C ALA A 239 24.17 -6.81 -7.88
N LEU A 240 23.36 -6.92 -6.82
CA LEU A 240 21.91 -7.05 -6.95
C LEU A 240 21.29 -5.72 -7.43
N ALA A 241 21.80 -4.58 -6.94
CA ALA A 241 21.36 -3.25 -7.35
C ALA A 241 21.69 -2.99 -8.82
N GLU A 242 22.90 -3.32 -9.27
CA GLU A 242 23.31 -3.20 -10.68
C GLU A 242 22.42 -4.03 -11.60
N ALA A 243 22.18 -5.31 -11.28
CA ALA A 243 21.29 -6.16 -12.07
C ALA A 243 19.83 -5.68 -12.09
N ALA A 244 19.37 -5.00 -11.04
CA ALA A 244 18.03 -4.40 -11.04
C ALA A 244 18.00 -3.11 -11.88
N ALA A 245 19.00 -2.25 -11.76
CA ALA A 245 19.11 -1.03 -12.56
C ALA A 245 19.15 -1.34 -14.06
N GLU A 246 20.00 -2.30 -14.47
CA GLU A 246 20.08 -2.76 -15.86
C GLU A 246 18.73 -3.30 -16.37
N ARG A 247 18.04 -4.09 -15.54
CA ARG A 247 16.74 -4.68 -15.89
C ARG A 247 15.68 -3.62 -16.21
N TYR A 248 15.60 -2.56 -15.40
CA TYR A 248 14.54 -1.57 -15.52
C TYR A 248 14.91 -0.39 -16.43
N ALA A 249 16.18 -0.21 -16.78
CA ALA A 249 16.66 0.95 -17.55
C ALA A 249 15.82 1.24 -18.81
N ALA A 250 15.64 0.24 -19.68
CA ALA A 250 14.90 0.43 -20.92
C ALA A 250 13.40 0.72 -20.67
N SER A 251 12.81 0.05 -19.68
CA SER A 251 11.39 0.23 -19.33
C SER A 251 11.13 1.61 -18.71
N ASN A 252 12.02 2.06 -17.84
CA ASN A 252 12.01 3.38 -17.22
C ASN A 252 12.11 4.50 -18.26
N ASP A 253 13.05 4.37 -19.20
CA ASP A 253 13.21 5.36 -20.26
C ASP A 253 11.99 5.42 -21.18
N ALA A 254 11.38 4.26 -21.50
CA ALA A 254 10.16 4.22 -22.29
C ALA A 254 9.00 4.93 -21.56
N PHE A 255 8.82 4.62 -20.27
CA PHE A 255 7.80 5.27 -19.45
C PHE A 255 8.04 6.78 -19.33
N ALA A 256 9.26 7.20 -18.95
CA ALA A 256 9.62 8.62 -18.80
C ALA A 256 9.39 9.42 -20.08
N ARG A 257 9.75 8.87 -21.25
CA ARG A 257 9.50 9.55 -22.52
C ARG A 257 8.01 9.69 -22.81
N ALA A 258 7.20 8.72 -22.40
CA ALA A 258 5.76 8.76 -22.59
C ALA A 258 5.08 9.81 -21.70
N VAL A 259 5.49 9.94 -20.43
CA VAL A 259 4.81 10.83 -19.45
C VAL A 259 5.48 12.20 -19.25
N TRP A 260 6.79 12.32 -19.48
CA TRP A 260 7.55 13.55 -19.28
C TRP A 260 8.16 14.11 -20.58
N GLY A 261 8.17 13.33 -21.67
CA GLY A 261 8.86 13.69 -22.91
C GLY A 261 10.39 13.69 -22.78
N SER A 262 10.94 13.20 -21.66
CA SER A 262 12.38 13.17 -21.37
C SER A 262 12.85 11.77 -20.96
N ALA A 263 14.17 11.61 -20.76
CA ALA A 263 14.72 10.41 -20.15
C ALA A 263 14.32 10.28 -18.68
N TRP A 264 14.49 9.09 -18.11
CA TRP A 264 14.25 8.84 -16.69
C TRP A 264 15.27 9.58 -15.81
N THR A 265 14.80 10.44 -14.91
CA THR A 265 15.67 11.30 -14.07
C THR A 265 15.63 10.98 -12.59
N GLU A 266 14.80 10.04 -12.15
CA GLU A 266 14.69 9.66 -10.74
C GLU A 266 16.02 9.06 -10.25
N PRO A 267 16.65 9.66 -9.23
CA PRO A 267 17.95 9.21 -8.77
C PRO A 267 17.85 7.84 -8.12
N VAL A 268 18.76 6.94 -8.48
CA VAL A 268 18.87 5.64 -7.82
C VAL A 268 19.30 5.86 -6.37
N GLN A 269 18.50 5.38 -5.42
CA GLN A 269 18.87 5.46 -4.01
C GLN A 269 20.03 4.51 -3.72
N THR A 270 21.09 5.04 -3.11
CA THR A 270 22.23 4.25 -2.65
C THR A 270 22.32 4.31 -1.14
N MET A 271 22.25 3.15 -0.48
CA MET A 271 22.49 3.02 0.96
C MET A 271 23.44 1.85 1.22
N PRO A 272 24.17 1.86 2.36
CA PRO A 272 25.01 0.73 2.73
C PRO A 272 24.14 -0.51 2.95
N PHE A 273 24.60 -1.67 2.44
CA PHE A 273 23.95 -2.96 2.69
C PHE A 273 23.84 -3.22 4.19
N ARG A 274 22.62 -3.49 4.64
CA ARG A 274 22.25 -3.69 6.05
C ARG A 274 21.16 -4.76 6.13
N ASP A 275 21.50 -5.99 5.76
CA ASP A 275 20.70 -7.17 6.09
C ASP A 275 21.35 -7.87 7.28
N LEU A 276 20.72 -7.77 8.45
CA LEU A 276 21.19 -8.48 9.63
C LEU A 276 20.88 -9.96 9.48
N GLN A 277 21.91 -10.80 9.35
CA GLN A 277 21.74 -12.20 9.65
C GLN A 277 21.63 -12.34 11.16
N LEU A 278 20.66 -13.14 11.62
CA LEU A 278 20.38 -13.30 13.05
C LEU A 278 21.58 -13.82 13.85
N LEU A 279 22.53 -14.47 13.17
CA LEU A 279 23.80 -14.95 13.75
C LEU A 279 24.78 -13.81 14.06
N ASP A 280 24.62 -12.66 13.39
CA ASP A 280 25.46 -11.48 13.55
C ASP A 280 24.83 -10.45 14.50
N ALA A 281 23.62 -10.75 15.00
CA ALA A 281 22.90 -9.89 15.93
C ALA A 281 23.50 -9.96 17.34
N GLU A 282 23.43 -8.84 18.07
CA GLU A 282 23.85 -8.84 19.48
C GLU A 282 23.06 -9.88 20.29
N PRO A 283 23.70 -10.62 21.22
CA PRO A 283 23.04 -11.64 22.03
C PRO A 283 21.77 -11.16 22.74
N LYS A 284 21.75 -9.88 23.17
CA LYS A 284 20.59 -9.24 23.79
C LYS A 284 19.41 -9.10 22.81
N ALA A 285 19.68 -8.68 21.58
CA ALA A 285 18.66 -8.60 20.53
C ALA A 285 18.11 -10.00 20.21
N ILE A 286 18.98 -11.02 20.12
CA ILE A 286 18.56 -12.41 19.91
C ILE A 286 17.65 -12.88 21.06
N ALA A 287 18.04 -12.66 22.32
CA ALA A 287 17.24 -13.06 23.48
C ALA A 287 15.86 -12.37 23.50
N ASP A 288 15.80 -11.07 23.18
CA ASP A 288 14.54 -10.33 23.08
C ASP A 288 13.64 -10.87 21.97
N ILE A 289 14.23 -11.16 20.80
CA ILE A 289 13.52 -11.79 19.67
C ILE A 289 12.96 -13.14 20.12
N VAL A 290 13.76 -13.98 20.78
CA VAL A 290 13.29 -15.28 21.26
C VAL A 290 12.14 -15.16 22.26
N ASP A 291 12.19 -14.21 23.21
CA ASP A 291 11.10 -13.96 24.17
C ASP A 291 9.80 -13.55 23.47
N ILE A 292 9.83 -12.56 22.56
CA ILE A 292 8.62 -12.13 21.86
C ILE A 292 8.04 -13.24 20.99
N LEU A 293 8.91 -14.01 20.32
CA LEU A 293 8.49 -15.15 19.51
C LEU A 293 7.82 -16.23 20.37
N GLY A 294 8.36 -16.50 21.56
CA GLY A 294 7.76 -17.41 22.53
C GLY A 294 6.35 -16.99 22.91
N ARG A 295 6.15 -15.71 23.28
CA ARG A 295 4.85 -15.17 23.70
C ARG A 295 3.83 -15.12 22.56
N VAL A 296 4.23 -14.63 21.38
CA VAL A 296 3.36 -14.57 20.20
C VAL A 296 2.93 -15.97 19.79
N SER A 297 3.88 -16.91 19.74
CA SER A 297 3.56 -18.28 19.34
C SER A 297 2.64 -18.99 20.33
N ALA A 298 2.87 -18.83 21.64
CA ALA A 298 2.01 -19.41 22.67
C ALA A 298 0.58 -18.84 22.62
N GLN A 299 0.43 -17.55 22.27
CA GLN A 299 -0.90 -16.97 22.06
C GLN A 299 -1.59 -17.56 20.84
N VAL A 300 -0.87 -17.68 19.72
CA VAL A 300 -1.39 -18.28 18.48
C VAL A 300 -1.86 -19.72 18.71
N GLU A 301 -1.12 -20.51 19.50
CA GLU A 301 -1.47 -21.90 19.81
C GLU A 301 -2.75 -22.06 20.64
N ARG A 302 -3.16 -21.03 21.38
CA ARG A 302 -4.41 -21.05 22.16
C ARG A 302 -5.66 -20.78 21.31
N VAL A 303 -5.49 -20.31 20.08
CA VAL A 303 -6.61 -20.05 19.17
C VAL A 303 -7.02 -21.37 18.51
N PRO A 304 -8.27 -21.84 18.68
CA PRO A 304 -8.73 -23.06 18.03
C PRO A 304 -8.56 -22.96 16.51
N ARG A 305 -7.84 -23.92 15.93
CA ARG A 305 -7.71 -24.00 14.47
C ARG A 305 -9.09 -24.26 13.87
N ARG A 306 -9.53 -23.40 12.96
CA ARG A 306 -10.74 -23.68 12.16
C ARG A 306 -10.47 -24.96 11.37
N GLY A 307 -11.35 -25.95 11.48
CA GLY A 307 -11.22 -27.24 10.80
C GLY A 307 -10.87 -27.05 9.31
N GLY A 308 -9.90 -27.84 8.83
CA GLY A 308 -9.12 -27.65 7.61
C GLY A 308 -9.91 -27.63 6.29
N GLY A 309 -10.61 -26.54 6.03
CA GLY A 309 -11.01 -26.16 4.68
C GLY A 309 -9.86 -25.38 4.05
N ALA A 310 -9.09 -26.01 3.15
CA ALA A 310 -8.04 -25.35 2.39
C ALA A 310 -8.60 -24.09 1.71
N ARG A 311 -8.22 -22.91 2.20
CA ARG A 311 -8.56 -21.65 1.54
C ARG A 311 -7.65 -21.48 0.33
N PRO A 312 -8.18 -21.12 -0.85
CA PRO A 312 -7.33 -20.70 -1.95
C PRO A 312 -6.51 -19.49 -1.51
N ALA A 313 -5.24 -19.44 -1.92
CA ALA A 313 -4.39 -18.29 -1.69
C ALA A 313 -5.08 -17.06 -2.28
N VAL A 314 -5.47 -16.10 -1.43
CA VAL A 314 -6.10 -14.86 -1.89
C VAL A 314 -5.05 -14.11 -2.73
N PRO A 315 -5.35 -13.78 -4.01
CA PRO A 315 -4.45 -12.97 -4.81
C PRO A 315 -4.23 -11.63 -4.10
N TRP A 316 -2.98 -11.35 -3.71
CA TRP A 316 -2.60 -10.06 -3.13
C TRP A 316 -2.92 -8.90 -4.08
N THR A 317 -3.69 -7.92 -3.63
CA THR A 317 -4.18 -6.81 -4.45
C THR A 317 -3.46 -5.47 -4.19
N GLY A 318 -2.29 -5.49 -3.55
CA GLY A 318 -1.62 -4.27 -3.12
C GLY A 318 -2.19 -3.72 -1.81
N LEU A 319 -1.32 -3.07 -1.04
CA LEU A 319 -1.55 -2.29 0.18
C LEU A 319 -3.02 -2.20 0.64
N THR A 320 -3.48 -3.16 1.44
CA THR A 320 -4.70 -2.93 2.23
C THR A 320 -4.23 -2.34 3.57
N PRO A 321 -4.58 -1.10 3.94
CA PRO A 321 -4.17 -0.55 5.23
C PRO A 321 -4.75 -1.40 6.37
N PRO A 322 -4.00 -1.60 7.46
CA PRO A 322 -4.46 -2.38 8.60
C PRO A 322 -5.56 -1.60 9.34
N GLY A 323 -6.82 -1.95 9.04
CA GLY A 323 -7.96 -1.87 9.95
C GLY A 323 -8.35 -0.49 10.48
N GLY A 324 -9.27 0.19 9.78
CA GLY A 324 -10.15 1.18 10.41
C GLY A 324 -10.96 0.53 11.54
N ARG A 325 -10.94 1.15 12.73
CA ARG A 325 -11.76 0.73 13.88
C ARG A 325 -13.23 0.69 13.47
N ARG A 326 -13.82 -0.50 13.38
CA ARG A 326 -15.29 -0.63 13.47
C ARG A 326 -15.71 -0.24 14.88
N GLN A 327 -16.43 0.87 15.02
CA GLN A 327 -17.18 1.13 16.24
C GLN A 327 -18.26 0.05 16.40
N SER A 328 -18.34 -0.54 17.59
CA SER A 328 -19.34 -1.53 17.94
C SER A 328 -20.74 -0.92 17.92
N PRO A 329 -21.75 -1.55 17.29
CA PRO A 329 -23.13 -1.09 17.38
C PRO A 329 -23.69 -1.53 18.74
N GLY A 330 -23.96 -0.58 19.65
CA GLY A 330 -24.74 -0.91 20.84
C GLY A 330 -24.56 0.01 22.05
N GLN A 331 -25.10 1.21 22.00
CA GLN A 331 -25.72 1.81 23.19
C GLN A 331 -27.09 2.35 22.81
N ARG A 332 -28.13 1.58 23.16
CA ARG A 332 -29.51 2.04 23.15
C ARG A 332 -29.64 3.16 24.18
N ARG A 333 -29.80 4.41 23.74
CA ARG A 333 -30.22 5.51 24.61
C ARG A 333 -31.61 5.20 25.15
N ARG A 334 -31.76 5.20 26.47
CA ARG A 334 -33.07 5.23 27.14
C ARG A 334 -33.78 6.55 26.77
N PRO A 335 -35.11 6.54 26.55
CA PRO A 335 -35.85 7.78 26.39
C PRO A 335 -35.86 8.58 27.70
N PRO A 336 -35.95 9.93 27.64
CA PRO A 336 -36.03 10.77 28.82
C PRO A 336 -37.33 10.51 29.57
N GLN A 337 -37.24 10.37 30.90
CA GLN A 337 -38.39 10.46 31.77
C GLN A 337 -38.92 11.89 31.73
N VAL A 338 -40.15 12.05 31.26
CA VAL A 338 -40.93 13.27 31.43
C VAL A 338 -41.36 13.31 32.90
N GLY A 339 -40.83 14.28 33.65
CA GLY A 339 -41.35 14.63 34.97
C GLY A 339 -42.71 15.29 34.80
N ALA A 340 -43.70 14.79 35.54
CA ALA A 340 -44.98 15.44 35.72
C ALA A 340 -44.85 16.55 36.77
N GLU A 341 -45.45 17.71 36.48
CA GLU A 341 -45.99 18.64 37.48
C GLU A 341 -47.27 18.08 38.10
#